data_AF-A0A5D2TB93-F1
#
_entry.id   AF-A0A5D2TB93-F1
#
_cell.length_a   1.000
_cell.length_b   1.000
_cell.length_c   1.000
_cell.angle_alpha   90.00
_cell.angle_beta   90.00
_cell.angle_gamma   90.00
#
_symmetry.space_group_name_H-M   'P 1'
#
loop_
_entity.id
_entity.type
_entity.pdbx_description
1 polymer ?
#
loop_
_entity_poly.entity_id
_entity_poly.type
_entity_poly.pdbx_seq_one_letter_code
_entity_poly.pdbx_strand_id
1 'polypeptide(L)'
;MVGYFSKEKHSEESYNLACILTLPPYQRKGYGKFLIAFSYELSKKEGKVGTPERPLSDLGLLSYRGYWTRVLLDILKKHKGNISINELSDMTAIKAEDILTTLQSLELIQYKKGQHVIYANPKVLDHHLKAAGRGGLEVDVSKLIWTPYKEQS
;
A
#
# COMPACT_ATOMS: atom_id res chain seq x y z
N MET A 1 4.06 21.29 -12.00
CA MET A 1 4.35 20.08 -11.17
C MET A 1 3.46 20.12 -9.93
N VAL A 2 2.92 18.98 -9.47
CA VAL A 2 2.02 18.92 -8.28
C VAL A 2 2.63 18.21 -7.07
N GLY A 3 3.61 17.33 -7.29
CA GLY A 3 4.31 16.53 -6.28
C GLY A 3 5.26 15.52 -6.93
N TYR A 4 6.05 14.83 -6.12
CA TYR A 4 6.97 13.77 -6.54
C TYR A 4 7.21 12.76 -5.40
N PHE A 5 7.83 11.64 -5.74
CA PHE A 5 8.54 10.80 -4.77
C PHE A 5 9.93 10.43 -5.32
N SER A 6 10.88 10.13 -4.43
CA SER A 6 12.18 9.56 -4.79
C SER A 6 12.21 8.07 -4.47
N LYS A 7 13.02 7.32 -5.21
CA LYS A 7 13.27 5.89 -5.01
C LYS A 7 14.74 5.63 -5.28
N GLU A 8 15.40 4.90 -4.39
CA GLU A 8 16.78 4.46 -4.61
C GLU A 8 16.83 3.46 -5.77
N LYS A 9 17.91 3.51 -6.56
CA LYS A 9 18.12 2.51 -7.62
C LYS A 9 18.32 1.11 -7.02
N HIS A 10 18.96 1.06 -5.86
CA HIS A 10 19.26 -0.13 -5.08
C HIS A 10 18.91 0.16 -3.64
N SER A 11 17.99 -0.63 -3.08
CA SER A 11 17.60 -0.53 -1.69
C SER A 11 17.67 -1.93 -1.08
N GLU A 12 18.59 -2.14 -0.13
CA GLU A 12 18.75 -3.42 0.56
C GLU A 12 17.49 -3.77 1.38
N GLU A 13 16.85 -2.74 1.95
CA GLU A 13 15.63 -2.84 2.75
C GLU A 13 14.34 -2.92 1.91
N SER A 14 14.46 -2.98 0.58
CA SER A 14 13.33 -2.96 -0.35
C SER A 14 12.44 -1.72 -0.20
N TYR A 15 13.03 -0.54 0.03
CA TYR A 15 12.28 0.70 0.03
C TYR A 15 11.84 1.04 -1.39
N ASN A 16 10.52 1.10 -1.61
CA ASN A 16 9.96 1.51 -2.90
C ASN A 16 9.71 3.01 -2.99
N LEU A 17 9.89 3.72 -1.88
CA LEU A 17 9.71 5.16 -1.77
C LEU A 17 10.56 5.70 -0.60
N ALA A 18 11.50 6.59 -0.92
CA ALA A 18 12.40 7.26 0.03
C ALA A 18 11.74 8.55 0.56
N CYS A 19 11.65 9.58 -0.28
CA CYS A 19 10.94 10.82 0.04
C CYS A 19 9.65 10.92 -0.79
N ILE A 20 8.61 11.54 -0.22
CA ILE A 20 7.37 11.88 -0.93
C ILE A 20 6.95 13.30 -0.58
N LEU A 21 6.54 14.07 -1.60
CA LEU A 21 6.04 15.43 -1.42
C LEU A 21 4.86 15.68 -2.34
N THR A 22 3.79 16.22 -1.77
CA THR A 22 2.76 16.96 -2.51
C THR A 22 2.91 18.43 -2.15
N LEU A 23 3.02 19.32 -3.15
CA LEU A 23 3.22 20.74 -2.89
C LEU A 23 2.03 21.29 -2.07
N PRO A 24 2.26 22.24 -1.13
CA PRO A 24 1.23 22.78 -0.24
C PRO A 24 -0.12 23.12 -0.90
N PRO A 25 -0.19 23.85 -2.05
CA PRO A 25 -1.47 24.20 -2.69
C PRO A 25 -2.25 23.01 -3.27
N TYR A 26 -1.63 21.83 -3.35
CA TYR A 26 -2.22 20.61 -3.88
C TYR A 26 -2.46 19.52 -2.82
N GLN A 27 -2.14 19.77 -1.56
CA GLN A 27 -2.39 18.82 -0.47
C GLN A 27 -3.90 18.59 -0.29
N ARG A 28 -4.25 17.43 0.29
CA ARG A 28 -5.64 16.99 0.54
C ARG A 28 -6.54 16.84 -0.70
N LYS A 29 -5.98 16.92 -1.92
CA LYS A 29 -6.69 16.69 -3.20
C LYS A 29 -6.54 15.27 -3.76
N GLY A 30 -5.94 14.35 -3.00
CA GLY A 30 -5.76 12.95 -3.41
C GLY A 30 -4.43 12.63 -4.09
N TYR A 31 -3.61 13.63 -4.45
CA TYR A 31 -2.33 13.41 -5.15
C TYR A 31 -1.31 12.61 -4.32
N GLY A 32 -1.26 12.79 -2.99
CA GLY A 32 -0.39 11.98 -2.14
C GLY A 32 -0.73 10.49 -2.19
N LYS A 33 -2.03 10.14 -2.15
CA LYS A 33 -2.48 8.75 -2.30
C LYS A 33 -2.16 8.20 -3.69
N PHE A 34 -2.29 9.02 -4.73
CA PHE A 34 -1.91 8.65 -6.10
C PHE A 34 -0.42 8.32 -6.21
N LEU A 35 0.46 9.16 -5.63
CA LEU A 35 1.91 8.93 -5.65
C LEU A 35 2.30 7.64 -4.91
N ILE A 36 1.64 7.35 -3.78
CA ILE A 36 1.81 6.08 -3.06
C ILE A 36 1.31 4.90 -3.90
N ALA A 37 0.12 5.00 -4.50
CA ALA A 37 -0.39 3.95 -5.37
C ALA A 37 0.56 3.68 -6.54
N PHE A 38 1.08 4.74 -7.15
CA PHE A 38 2.01 4.63 -8.27
C PHE A 38 3.32 3.95 -7.88
N SER A 39 3.88 4.22 -6.69
CA SER A 39 5.10 3.52 -6.23
C SER A 39 4.89 2.01 -6.10
N TYR A 40 3.71 1.58 -5.64
CA TYR A 40 3.36 0.15 -5.59
C TYR A 40 3.11 -0.46 -6.97
N GLU A 41 2.57 0.27 -7.94
CA GLU A 41 2.46 -0.22 -9.32
C GLU A 41 3.84 -0.45 -9.96
N LEU A 42 4.84 0.37 -9.62
CA LEU A 42 6.23 0.10 -10.01
C LEU A 42 6.78 -1.17 -9.33
N SER A 43 6.56 -1.34 -8.02
CA SER A 43 6.97 -2.55 -7.29
C SER A 43 6.36 -3.83 -7.90
N LYS A 44 5.06 -3.80 -8.25
CA LYS A 44 4.39 -4.90 -8.95
C LYS A 44 5.03 -5.21 -10.30
N LYS A 45 5.37 -4.18 -11.10
CA LYS A 45 6.07 -4.37 -12.38
C LYS A 45 7.50 -4.91 -12.23
N GLU A 46 8.15 -4.64 -11.11
CA GLU A 46 9.46 -5.21 -10.76
C GLU A 46 9.37 -6.64 -10.21
N GLY A 47 8.17 -7.13 -9.88
CA GLY A 47 7.99 -8.40 -9.20
C GLY A 47 8.55 -8.41 -7.78
N LYS A 48 8.56 -7.25 -7.11
CA LYS A 48 9.12 -7.06 -5.77
C LYS A 48 8.07 -6.52 -4.82
N VAL A 49 8.21 -6.85 -3.54
CA VAL A 49 7.48 -6.17 -2.46
C VAL A 49 8.22 -4.91 -2.04
N GLY A 50 7.51 -3.96 -1.44
CA GLY A 50 8.09 -2.71 -0.98
C GLY A 50 7.39 -2.07 0.20
N THR A 51 8.12 -1.17 0.85
CA THR A 51 7.67 -0.37 2.01
C THR A 51 8.28 1.03 1.89
N PRO A 52 7.67 2.09 2.47
CA PRO A 52 8.34 3.39 2.56
C PRO A 52 9.57 3.34 3.48
N GLU A 53 10.55 4.20 3.18
CA GLU A 53 11.62 4.52 4.11
C GLU A 53 11.05 5.12 5.42
N ARG A 54 11.71 4.82 6.54
CA ARG A 54 11.34 5.27 7.88
C ARG A 54 12.44 6.15 8.48
N PRO A 55 12.10 7.16 9.32
CA PRO A 55 10.77 7.50 9.82
C PRO A 55 9.89 8.25 8.81
N LEU A 56 8.58 7.98 8.83
CA LEU A 56 7.58 8.74 8.08
C LEU A 56 7.18 10.03 8.82
N SER A 57 6.85 11.09 8.07
CA SER A 57 6.14 12.24 8.64
C SER A 57 4.72 11.88 9.08
N ASP A 58 4.12 12.61 10.01
CA ASP A 58 2.74 12.37 10.49
C ASP A 58 1.72 12.30 9.32
N LEU A 59 1.82 13.25 8.38
CA LEU A 59 0.98 13.28 7.18
C LEU A 59 1.27 12.09 6.25
N GLY A 60 2.54 11.69 6.14
CA GLY A 60 2.94 10.50 5.39
C GLY A 60 2.35 9.23 5.98
N LEU A 61 2.50 9.04 7.29
CA LEU A 61 1.97 7.88 8.01
C LEU A 61 0.45 7.76 7.88
N LEU A 62 -0.29 8.87 8.03
CA LEU A 62 -1.74 8.89 7.82
C LEU A 62 -2.11 8.53 6.37
N SER A 63 -1.33 9.00 5.39
CA SER A 63 -1.56 8.71 3.97
C SER A 63 -1.32 7.24 3.64
N TYR A 64 -0.23 6.65 4.14
CA TYR A 64 0.09 5.23 3.98
C TYR A 64 -0.94 4.33 4.66
N ARG A 65 -1.30 4.59 5.93
CA ARG A 65 -2.35 3.84 6.63
C ARG A 65 -3.68 3.86 5.87
N GLY A 66 -4.07 5.03 5.38
CA GLY A 66 -5.29 5.17 4.58
C GLY A 66 -5.23 4.42 3.26
N TYR A 67 -4.07 4.40 2.59
CA TYR A 67 -3.85 3.63 1.36
C TYR A 67 -3.88 2.12 1.61
N TRP A 68 -3.07 1.60 2.53
CA TRP A 68 -3.02 0.17 2.86
C TRP A 68 -4.37 -0.37 3.32
N THR A 69 -5.06 0.36 4.21
CA THR A 69 -6.42 0.01 4.65
C THR A 69 -7.34 -0.17 3.45
N ARG A 70 -7.34 0.79 2.51
CA ARG A 70 -8.24 0.72 1.34
C ARG A 70 -7.94 -0.50 0.47
N VAL A 71 -6.67 -0.67 0.10
CA VAL A 71 -6.23 -1.77 -0.77
C VAL A 71 -6.56 -3.12 -0.17
N LEU A 72 -6.23 -3.33 1.12
CA LEU A 72 -6.47 -4.60 1.79
C LEU A 72 -7.97 -4.89 1.95
N LEU A 73 -8.77 -3.92 2.37
CA LEU A 73 -10.21 -4.13 2.56
C LEU A 73 -10.94 -4.35 1.23
N ASP A 74 -10.53 -3.67 0.15
CA ASP A 74 -11.12 -3.87 -1.19
C ASP A 74 -10.84 -5.30 -1.71
N ILE A 75 -9.67 -5.88 -1.38
CA ILE A 75 -9.35 -7.28 -1.69
C ILE A 75 -10.18 -8.22 -0.82
N LEU A 76 -10.17 -8.03 0.51
CA LEU A 76 -10.90 -8.88 1.45
C LEU A 76 -12.40 -8.91 1.18
N LYS A 77 -12.99 -7.82 0.70
CA LYS A 77 -14.40 -7.75 0.33
C LYS A 77 -14.75 -8.54 -0.92
N LYS A 78 -13.82 -8.66 -1.88
CA LYS A 78 -14.02 -9.37 -3.16
C LYS A 78 -13.61 -10.83 -3.08
N HIS A 79 -12.66 -11.16 -2.21
CA HIS A 79 -12.14 -12.51 -2.07
C HIS A 79 -13.15 -13.42 -1.36
N LYS A 80 -13.31 -14.64 -1.86
CA LYS A 80 -14.18 -15.67 -1.26
C LYS A 80 -13.30 -16.76 -0.65
N GLY A 81 -13.31 -16.86 0.67
CA GLY A 81 -12.55 -17.88 1.40
C GLY A 81 -11.45 -17.28 2.27
N ASN A 82 -10.54 -18.14 2.72
CA ASN A 82 -9.40 -17.75 3.53
C ASN A 82 -8.28 -17.22 2.62
N ILE A 83 -7.67 -16.12 3.04
CA ILE A 83 -6.50 -15.52 2.38
C ILE A 83 -5.40 -15.31 3.41
N SER A 84 -4.16 -15.61 3.02
CA SER A 84 -2.97 -15.43 3.86
C SER A 84 -2.35 -14.04 3.70
N ILE A 85 -1.48 -13.67 4.64
CA ILE A 85 -0.70 -12.42 4.57
C ILE A 85 0.22 -12.43 3.34
N ASN A 86 0.81 -13.59 3.01
CA ASN A 86 1.70 -13.72 1.85
C ASN A 86 0.94 -13.53 0.53
N GLU A 87 -0.26 -14.10 0.39
CA GLU A 87 -1.09 -13.87 -0.80
C GLU A 87 -1.47 -12.39 -0.94
N LEU A 88 -1.80 -11.70 0.16
CA LEU A 88 -2.03 -10.25 0.12
C LEU A 88 -0.77 -9.49 -0.29
N SER A 89 0.40 -9.89 0.20
CA SER A 89 1.70 -9.30 -0.16
C SER A 89 1.98 -9.44 -1.66
N ASP A 90 1.78 -10.64 -2.21
CA ASP A 90 2.01 -10.92 -3.64
C ASP A 90 1.04 -10.14 -4.54
N MET A 91 -0.23 -10.02 -4.14
CA MET A 91 -1.23 -9.26 -4.91
C MET A 91 -1.00 -7.74 -4.89
N THR A 92 -0.43 -7.21 -3.82
CA THR A 92 -0.38 -5.76 -3.57
C THR A 92 1.01 -5.16 -3.66
N ALA A 93 2.06 -5.99 -3.65
CA ALA A 93 3.46 -5.62 -3.44
C ALA A 93 3.72 -4.92 -2.09
N ILE A 94 2.78 -4.96 -1.13
CA ILE A 94 2.98 -4.42 0.21
C ILE A 94 3.73 -5.45 1.06
N LYS A 95 4.80 -5.03 1.75
CA LYS A 95 5.56 -5.91 2.65
C LYS A 95 4.64 -6.54 3.71
N ALA A 96 4.82 -7.83 3.98
CA ALA A 96 3.99 -8.58 4.93
C ALA A 96 3.87 -7.94 6.32
N GLU A 97 4.94 -7.29 6.80
CA GLU A 97 4.95 -6.53 8.05
C GLU A 97 3.94 -5.37 8.06
N ASP A 98 3.85 -4.62 6.96
CA ASP A 98 2.91 -3.49 6.84
C ASP A 98 1.47 -4.00 6.73
N ILE A 99 1.25 -5.16 6.10
CA ILE A 99 -0.05 -5.83 6.05
C ILE A 99 -0.48 -6.28 7.45
N LEU A 100 0.42 -6.98 8.16
CA LEU A 100 0.16 -7.48 9.51
C LEU A 100 -0.19 -6.34 10.45
N THR A 101 0.65 -5.29 10.49
CA THR A 101 0.43 -4.13 11.36
C THR A 101 -0.85 -3.37 11.01
N THR A 102 -1.18 -3.25 9.71
CA THR A 102 -2.43 -2.64 9.27
C THR A 102 -3.63 -3.46 9.74
N LEU A 103 -3.66 -4.77 9.48
CA LEU A 103 -4.78 -5.63 9.89
C LEU A 103 -4.92 -5.73 11.41
N GLN A 104 -3.82 -5.69 12.16
CA GLN A 104 -3.83 -5.61 13.62
C GLN A 104 -4.47 -4.31 14.11
N SER A 105 -4.12 -3.16 13.49
CA SER A 105 -4.71 -1.86 13.85
C SER A 105 -6.20 -1.74 13.53
N LEU A 106 -6.71 -2.60 12.64
CA LEU A 106 -8.13 -2.69 12.28
C LEU A 106 -8.85 -3.81 13.04
N GLU A 107 -8.16 -4.54 13.92
CA GLU A 107 -8.69 -5.70 14.64
C GLU A 107 -9.22 -6.82 13.72
N LEU A 108 -8.68 -6.92 12.50
CA LEU A 108 -9.12 -7.88 11.48
C LEU A 108 -8.27 -9.15 11.45
N ILE A 109 -7.29 -9.30 12.34
CA ILE A 109 -6.41 -10.46 12.36
C ILE A 109 -6.15 -10.92 13.79
N GLN A 110 -6.12 -12.23 14.01
CA GLN A 110 -5.74 -12.83 15.29
C GLN A 110 -4.73 -13.94 15.10
N TYR A 111 -3.88 -14.15 16.10
CA TYR A 111 -2.97 -15.28 16.14
C TYR A 111 -3.63 -16.44 16.91
N LYS A 112 -3.88 -17.56 16.25
CA LYS A 112 -4.49 -18.76 16.83
C LYS A 112 -3.68 -20.00 16.44
N LYS A 113 -3.29 -20.81 17.44
CA LYS A 113 -2.60 -22.10 17.25
C LYS A 113 -1.38 -22.04 16.30
N GLY A 114 -0.58 -20.97 16.40
CA GLY A 114 0.60 -20.82 15.56
C GLY A 114 0.36 -20.14 14.21
N GLN A 115 -0.88 -19.73 13.90
CA GLN A 115 -1.24 -19.17 12.60
C GLN A 115 -2.00 -17.85 12.74
N HIS A 116 -1.72 -16.91 11.83
CA HIS A 116 -2.54 -15.71 11.66
C HIS A 116 -3.81 -16.02 10.88
N VAL A 117 -4.96 -15.64 11.44
CA VAL A 117 -6.29 -15.81 10.83
C VAL A 117 -6.92 -14.44 10.62
N ILE A 118 -7.30 -14.13 9.38
CA ILE A 118 -7.94 -12.87 8.98
C ILE A 118 -9.46 -13.02 9.06
N TYR A 119 -10.14 -12.05 9.69
CA TYR A 119 -11.60 -12.00 9.83
C TYR A 119 -12.17 -10.91 8.92
N ALA A 120 -12.74 -11.34 7.80
CA ALA A 120 -13.27 -10.45 6.78
C ALA A 120 -14.80 -10.32 6.86
N ASN A 121 -15.36 -9.96 8.03
CA ASN A 121 -16.81 -9.75 8.16
C ASN A 121 -17.23 -8.52 7.31
N PRO A 122 -18.12 -8.66 6.30
CA PRO A 122 -18.46 -7.58 5.38
C PRO A 122 -18.91 -6.28 6.07
N LYS A 123 -19.65 -6.37 7.17
CA LYS A 123 -20.11 -5.19 7.92
C LYS A 123 -18.96 -4.41 8.56
N VAL A 124 -17.97 -5.14 9.08
CA VAL A 124 -16.77 -4.55 9.71
C VAL A 124 -15.89 -3.93 8.63
N LEU A 125 -15.69 -4.61 7.50
CA LEU A 125 -14.96 -4.07 6.36
C LEU A 125 -15.60 -2.75 5.85
N ASP A 126 -16.92 -2.72 5.68
CA ASP A 126 -17.65 -1.53 5.23
C ASP A 126 -17.54 -0.37 6.23
N HIS A 127 -17.53 -0.66 7.53
CA HIS A 127 -17.30 0.34 8.57
C HIS A 127 -15.92 0.99 8.43
N HIS A 128 -14.86 0.18 8.34
CA HIS A 128 -13.49 0.71 8.18
C HIS A 128 -13.28 1.41 6.84
N LEU A 129 -13.88 0.94 5.75
CA LEU A 129 -13.81 1.59 4.44
C LEU A 129 -14.45 2.99 4.45
N LYS A 130 -15.54 3.17 5.20
CA LYS A 130 -16.17 4.49 5.40
C LYS A 130 -15.25 5.40 6.23
N ALA A 131 -14.65 4.88 7.29
CA ALA A 131 -13.74 5.63 8.15
C ALA A 131 -12.43 6.04 7.44
N ALA A 132 -11.91 5.22 6.52
CA ALA A 132 -10.70 5.49 5.74
C ALA A 132 -10.86 6.63 4.70
N GLY A 133 -12.08 7.13 4.50
CA GLY A 133 -12.40 8.19 3.56
C GLY A 133 -12.34 7.75 2.09
N ARG A 134 -12.19 8.72 1.18
CA ARG A 134 -12.20 8.46 -0.28
C ARG A 134 -10.91 7.76 -0.73
N GLY A 135 -11.03 6.87 -1.72
CA GLY A 135 -9.93 6.07 -2.29
C GLY A 135 -8.82 6.88 -2.97
N GLY A 136 -9.06 8.15 -3.29
CA GLY A 136 -8.11 9.00 -4.00
C GLY A 136 -8.26 8.86 -5.52
N LEU A 137 -7.23 9.28 -6.25
CA LEU A 137 -7.14 9.09 -7.69
C LEU A 137 -6.55 7.71 -7.97
N GLU A 138 -7.10 6.98 -8.94
CA GLU A 138 -6.62 5.66 -9.33
C GLU A 138 -5.48 5.75 -10.34
N VAL A 139 -4.54 4.80 -10.26
CA VAL A 139 -3.48 4.64 -11.25
C VAL A 139 -3.97 3.69 -12.33
N ASP A 140 -4.09 4.21 -13.55
CA ASP A 140 -4.43 3.41 -14.72
C ASP A 140 -3.19 2.66 -15.23
N VAL A 141 -3.08 1.38 -14.85
CA VAL A 141 -1.94 0.51 -15.17
C VAL A 141 -1.75 0.34 -16.68
N SER A 142 -2.82 0.46 -17.49
CA SER A 142 -2.73 0.37 -18.95
C SER A 142 -1.90 1.50 -19.58
N LYS A 143 -1.77 2.62 -18.86
CA LYS A 143 -0.98 3.79 -19.27
C LYS A 143 0.44 3.81 -18.70
N LEU A 144 0.80 2.84 -17.85
CA LEU A 144 2.13 2.73 -17.29
C LEU A 144 3.09 2.04 -18.28
N ILE A 145 3.59 2.80 -19.26
CA ILE A 145 4.61 2.34 -20.21
C ILE A 145 5.98 2.53 -19.57
N TRP A 146 6.41 1.54 -18.81
CA TRP A 146 7.65 1.56 -18.04
C TRP A 146 8.21 0.14 -17.89
N THR A 147 9.53 0.02 -17.94
CA THR A 147 10.28 -1.23 -17.71
C THR A 147 11.30 -1.04 -16.59
N PRO A 148 11.50 -2.03 -15.72
CA PRO A 148 12.51 -1.97 -14.66
C PRO A 148 13.90 -1.61 -15.18
N TYR A 149 14.62 -0.80 -14.41
CA TYR A 149 16.02 -0.53 -14.67
C TYR A 149 16.81 -1.83 -14.54
N LYS A 150 17.55 -2.19 -15.59
CA LYS A 150 18.50 -3.30 -15.58
C LYS A 150 19.89 -2.69 -15.46
N GLU A 151 20.61 -3.05 -14.41
CA GLU A 151 22.03 -2.75 -14.35
C GLU A 151 22.75 -3.49 -15.47
N GLN A 152 23.57 -2.79 -16.25
CA GLN A 152 24.46 -3.47 -17.20
C GLN A 152 25.53 -4.18 -16.38
N SER A 153 25.48 -5.51 -16.41
CA SER A 153 26.52 -6.41 -15.90
C SER A 153 27.82 -6.25 -16.67
#